data_AF-A0AAD7QPR5-F1
#
_entry.id   AF-A0AAD7QPR5-F1
#
_cell.length_a   1.000
_cell.length_b   1.000
_cell.length_c   1.000
_cell.angle_alpha   90.00
_cell.angle_beta   90.00
_cell.angle_gamma   90.00
#
_symmetry.space_group_name_H-M   'P 1'
#
loop_
_entity.id
_entity.type
_entity.pdbx_description
1 polymer ?
#
loop_
_entity_poly.entity_id
_entity_poly.type
_entity_poly.pdbx_seq_one_letter_code
_entity_poly.pdbx_strand_id
1 'polypeptide(L)'
;MSDLTSDQLKELALEFPARYNQFDLLSSLISKDKTSNPTAIALTGQPSSGKTAVLRRFLREVRFSHTWLSCDESVTLRVLLQRILAALRAIGTQDPNKLDYSIMCHNFTLFVTQLNDVLKALALEEAHFVVLDRIDELGEPYESFYQLVINIGEMLRYDGITFILISSGSEPRSSVTTTFPHIYFPPYSKAESLAILRSQTPGSIQSMLGPTDRELSDVQLTSLWSSYCQVIIDTYFPLYGPDIQQLKATAREAFPTYAQPVLHGVVGILPSNRDSQSGFVKLYKINQPLLTSEELVRNSFVSYVQSAGGTEATGHHDMPMYSKYLLCAAYLASYNKPRHDIRLFSRIRESRRRIRKSTSHKFKDKKPCAFTV
;
A
#
# COMPACT_ATOMS: atom_id res chain seq x y z
N MET A 1 7.42 -33.41 5.90
CA MET A 1 7.01 -33.46 4.47
C MET A 1 5.65 -32.80 4.42
N SER A 2 5.49 -31.80 3.57
CA SER A 2 4.39 -30.83 3.59
C SER A 2 3.01 -31.48 3.39
N ASP A 3 2.11 -31.22 4.34
CA ASP A 3 0.74 -31.74 4.45
C ASP A 3 -0.25 -31.13 3.44
N LEU A 4 0.21 -30.39 2.43
CA LEU A 4 -0.69 -29.85 1.41
C LEU A 4 -0.81 -30.86 0.28
N THR A 5 -1.98 -31.50 0.19
CA THR A 5 -2.31 -32.34 -0.96
C THR A 5 -2.24 -31.49 -2.23
N SER A 6 -1.73 -32.07 -3.32
CA SER A 6 -1.61 -31.38 -4.62
C SER A 6 -2.92 -30.79 -5.13
N ASP A 7 -4.05 -31.24 -4.59
CA ASP A 7 -5.39 -30.80 -4.98
C ASP A 7 -5.81 -29.51 -4.24
N GLN A 8 -5.41 -29.35 -2.98
CA GLN A 8 -5.54 -28.10 -2.22
C GLN A 8 -4.71 -26.95 -2.84
N LEU A 9 -3.49 -27.27 -3.29
CA LEU A 9 -2.68 -26.32 -4.07
C LEU A 9 -3.34 -25.90 -5.38
N LYS A 10 -4.09 -26.79 -6.05
CA LYS A 10 -4.81 -26.46 -7.28
C LYS A 10 -6.05 -25.60 -7.00
N GLU A 11 -6.78 -25.85 -5.92
CA GLU A 11 -7.90 -24.99 -5.50
C GLU A 11 -7.42 -23.57 -5.16
N LEU A 12 -6.30 -23.45 -4.43
CA LEU A 12 -5.65 -22.17 -4.16
C LEU A 12 -5.16 -21.46 -5.42
N ALA A 13 -4.62 -22.21 -6.39
CA ALA A 13 -4.16 -21.67 -7.66
C ALA A 13 -5.32 -21.16 -8.53
N LEU A 14 -6.51 -21.76 -8.40
CA LEU A 14 -7.73 -21.29 -9.07
C LEU A 14 -8.25 -19.99 -8.46
N GLU A 15 -8.15 -19.83 -7.14
CA GLU A 15 -8.60 -18.61 -6.43
C GLU A 15 -7.60 -17.45 -6.59
N PHE A 16 -6.30 -17.73 -6.58
CA PHE A 16 -5.22 -16.75 -6.73
C PHE A 16 -4.37 -17.06 -7.98
N PRO A 17 -4.75 -16.55 -9.17
CA PRO A 17 -3.98 -16.79 -10.37
C PRO A 17 -2.58 -16.16 -10.25
N ALA A 18 -1.59 -16.85 -10.82
CA ALA A 18 -0.18 -16.45 -10.88
C ALA A 18 0.63 -16.43 -9.57
N ARG A 19 0.11 -17.04 -8.48
CA ARG A 19 0.84 -17.15 -7.20
C ARG A 19 1.29 -18.56 -6.83
N TYR A 20 1.28 -19.49 -7.79
CA TYR A 20 1.63 -20.90 -7.57
C TYR A 20 3.03 -21.07 -6.94
N ASN A 21 4.04 -20.38 -7.46
CA ASN A 21 5.41 -20.50 -6.96
C ASN A 21 5.55 -20.04 -5.50
N GLN A 22 4.82 -19.00 -5.10
CA GLN A 22 4.85 -18.52 -3.72
C GLN A 22 4.13 -19.49 -2.77
N PHE A 23 3.03 -20.11 -3.21
CA PHE A 23 2.38 -21.17 -2.44
C PHE A 23 3.28 -22.39 -2.28
N ASP A 24 3.97 -22.80 -3.34
CA ASP A 24 4.90 -23.93 -3.32
C ASP A 24 6.06 -23.64 -2.33
N LEU A 25 6.66 -22.44 -2.42
CA LEU A 25 7.69 -22.00 -1.48
C LEU A 25 7.18 -21.96 -0.03
N LEU A 26 5.99 -21.40 0.22
CA LEU A 26 5.38 -21.39 1.56
C LEU A 26 5.12 -22.80 2.07
N SER A 27 4.64 -23.71 1.22
CA SER A 27 4.40 -25.10 1.57
C SER A 27 5.69 -25.85 1.88
N SER A 28 6.79 -25.52 1.21
CA SER A 28 8.10 -26.12 1.45
C SER A 28 8.75 -25.66 2.76
N LEU A 29 8.48 -24.41 3.17
CA LEU A 29 9.09 -23.78 4.34
C LEU A 29 8.30 -23.99 5.63
N ILE A 30 6.99 -24.26 5.53
CA ILE A 30 6.09 -24.34 6.67
C ILE A 30 5.63 -25.79 6.86
N SER A 31 6.00 -26.40 7.99
CA SER A 31 5.51 -27.69 8.44
C SER A 31 4.70 -27.56 9.74
N LYS A 32 3.88 -28.57 10.07
CA LYS A 32 3.24 -28.67 11.40
C LYS A 32 4.26 -29.02 12.49
N ASP A 33 5.38 -29.60 12.11
CA ASP A 33 6.43 -30.03 13.03
C ASP A 33 7.24 -28.85 13.57
N LYS A 34 7.41 -28.80 14.90
CA LYS A 34 8.14 -27.71 15.59
C LYS A 34 9.60 -27.56 15.19
N THR A 35 10.28 -28.67 14.91
CA THR A 35 11.74 -28.71 14.71
C THR A 35 12.16 -28.39 13.28
N SER A 36 11.23 -28.46 12.33
CA SER A 36 11.51 -28.22 10.92
C SER A 36 11.31 -26.75 10.51
N ASN A 37 10.66 -25.95 11.36
CA ASN A 37 10.27 -24.59 11.00
C ASN A 37 11.39 -23.59 11.33
N PRO A 38 11.64 -22.62 10.44
CA PRO A 38 12.53 -21.51 10.76
C PRO A 38 11.92 -20.64 11.87
N THR A 39 12.79 -19.90 12.56
CA THR A 39 12.42 -18.98 13.66
C THR A 39 11.63 -17.77 13.14
N ALA A 40 11.96 -17.31 11.93
CA ALA A 40 11.26 -16.24 11.25
C ALA A 40 11.19 -16.47 9.74
N ILE A 41 10.20 -15.85 9.08
CA ILE A 41 10.03 -15.83 7.62
C ILE A 41 9.63 -14.41 7.23
N ALA A 42 10.31 -13.79 6.27
CA ALA A 42 9.87 -12.52 5.70
C ALA A 42 9.13 -12.71 4.39
N LEU A 43 7.98 -12.07 4.26
CA LEU A 43 7.25 -11.92 3.01
C LEU A 43 7.42 -10.49 2.50
N THR A 44 8.21 -10.32 1.45
CA THR A 44 8.54 -9.01 0.88
C THR A 44 7.79 -8.76 -0.43
N GLY A 45 7.62 -7.49 -0.80
CA GLY A 45 7.05 -7.09 -2.09
C GLY A 45 6.21 -5.82 -1.99
N GLN A 46 5.62 -5.38 -3.10
CA GLN A 46 4.84 -4.14 -3.15
C GLN A 46 3.47 -4.28 -2.43
N PRO A 47 2.84 -3.18 -1.96
CA PRO A 47 1.41 -3.19 -1.63
C PRO A 47 0.58 -3.78 -2.78
N SER A 48 -0.57 -4.37 -2.44
CA SER A 48 -1.52 -4.97 -3.38
C SER A 48 -1.03 -6.20 -4.17
N SER A 49 0.13 -6.76 -3.85
CA SER A 49 0.57 -8.05 -4.41
C SER A 49 -0.16 -9.27 -3.83
N GLY A 50 -1.02 -9.08 -2.82
CA GLY A 50 -1.91 -10.11 -2.29
C GLY A 50 -1.29 -11.02 -1.23
N LYS A 51 -0.09 -10.73 -0.71
CA LYS A 51 0.61 -11.55 0.29
C LYS A 51 -0.24 -11.86 1.51
N THR A 52 -0.88 -10.83 2.06
CA THR A 52 -1.79 -10.94 3.21
C THR A 52 -2.96 -11.90 2.91
N ALA A 53 -3.55 -11.82 1.72
CA ALA A 53 -4.66 -12.68 1.32
C ALA A 53 -4.20 -14.13 1.09
N VAL A 54 -3.09 -14.31 0.38
CA VAL A 54 -2.44 -15.61 0.12
C VAL A 54 -2.08 -16.31 1.43
N LEU A 55 -1.38 -15.62 2.33
CA LEU A 55 -0.96 -16.19 3.62
C LEU A 55 -2.17 -16.51 4.49
N ARG A 56 -3.16 -15.61 4.58
CA ARG A 56 -4.37 -15.85 5.38
C ARG A 56 -5.15 -17.05 4.86
N ARG A 57 -5.23 -17.23 3.54
CA ARG A 57 -5.90 -18.40 2.96
C ARG A 57 -5.12 -19.68 3.25
N PHE A 58 -3.81 -19.66 3.03
CA PHE A 58 -2.91 -20.77 3.33
C PHE A 58 -3.01 -21.24 4.79
N LEU A 59 -2.93 -20.31 5.75
CA LEU A 59 -3.05 -20.64 7.18
C LEU A 59 -4.42 -21.20 7.55
N ARG A 60 -5.50 -20.72 6.92
CA ARG A 60 -6.86 -21.22 7.14
C ARG A 60 -7.07 -22.63 6.60
N GLU A 61 -6.47 -22.94 5.46
CA GLU A 61 -6.64 -24.22 4.79
C GLU A 61 -5.92 -25.35 5.52
N VAL A 62 -4.68 -25.09 5.96
CA VAL A 62 -3.91 -26.06 6.75
C VAL A 62 -4.35 -26.10 8.21
N ARG A 63 -5.19 -25.13 8.63
CA ARG A 63 -5.67 -24.94 10.01
C ARG A 63 -4.55 -24.82 11.04
N PHE A 64 -3.48 -24.12 10.68
CA PHE A 64 -2.39 -23.83 11.62
C PHE A 64 -2.88 -22.95 12.76
N SER A 65 -2.38 -23.20 13.97
CA SER A 65 -2.54 -22.26 15.07
C SER A 65 -1.77 -20.97 14.73
N HIS A 66 -2.49 -19.86 14.58
CA HIS A 66 -1.87 -18.60 14.18
C HIS A 66 -2.49 -17.42 14.92
N THR A 67 -1.63 -16.47 15.26
CA THR A 67 -2.01 -15.15 15.80
C THR A 67 -1.78 -14.11 14.71
N TRP A 68 -2.82 -13.36 14.37
CA TRP A 68 -2.74 -12.29 13.39
C TRP A 68 -2.70 -10.93 14.06
N LEU A 69 -1.69 -10.11 13.77
CA LEU A 69 -1.54 -8.76 14.30
C LEU A 69 -1.23 -7.77 13.18
N SER A 70 -2.01 -6.69 13.12
CA SER A 70 -1.75 -5.56 12.23
C SER A 70 -0.80 -4.57 12.92
N CYS A 71 0.38 -4.34 12.33
CA CYS A 71 1.38 -3.42 12.88
C CYS A 71 1.00 -1.93 12.73
N ASP A 72 0.08 -1.62 11.81
CA ASP A 72 -0.50 -0.29 11.61
C ASP A 72 -1.12 0.29 12.90
N GLU A 73 -1.78 -0.56 13.69
CA GLU A 73 -2.40 -0.17 14.96
C GLU A 73 -1.37 0.04 16.09
N SER A 74 -0.11 -0.34 15.90
CA SER A 74 0.96 -0.16 16.88
C SER A 74 1.90 0.97 16.47
N VAL A 75 1.75 2.13 17.11
CA VAL A 75 2.61 3.29 16.82
C VAL A 75 4.07 3.08 17.28
N THR A 76 4.26 2.37 18.40
CA THR A 76 5.59 2.10 19.00
C THR A 76 5.88 0.62 19.07
N LEU A 77 7.17 0.24 19.03
CA LEU A 77 7.64 -1.13 19.20
C LEU A 77 7.15 -1.74 20.51
N ARG A 78 7.11 -0.91 21.56
CA ARG A 78 6.62 -1.31 22.86
C ARG A 78 5.18 -1.84 22.81
N VAL A 79 4.30 -1.10 22.14
CA VAL A 79 2.90 -1.49 21.97
C VAL A 79 2.81 -2.77 21.15
N LEU A 80 3.62 -2.92 20.09
CA LEU A 80 3.67 -4.15 19.31
C LEU A 80 4.04 -5.36 20.17
N LEU A 81 5.11 -5.28 20.97
CA LEU A 81 5.55 -6.37 21.86
C LEU A 81 4.47 -6.74 22.89
N GLN A 82 3.83 -5.74 23.49
CA GLN A 82 2.72 -5.95 24.43
C GLN A 82 1.54 -6.66 23.76
N ARG A 83 1.20 -6.27 22.54
CA ARG A 83 0.10 -6.89 21.77
C ARG A 83 0.41 -8.34 21.39
N ILE A 84 1.66 -8.64 21.00
CA ILE A 84 2.09 -10.02 20.73
C ILE A 84 1.89 -10.89 21.97
N LEU A 85 2.36 -10.44 23.15
CA LEU A 85 2.20 -11.20 24.38
C LEU A 85 0.73 -11.34 24.81
N ALA A 86 -0.05 -10.27 24.68
CA ALA A 86 -1.47 -10.29 25.01
C ALA A 86 -2.22 -11.30 24.13
N ALA A 87 -1.93 -11.33 22.83
CA ALA A 87 -2.55 -12.25 21.89
C ALA A 87 -2.14 -13.71 22.14
N LEU A 88 -0.87 -13.97 22.46
CA LEU A 88 -0.40 -15.32 22.82
C LEU A 88 -1.00 -15.81 24.15
N ARG A 89 -1.16 -14.93 25.15
CA ARG A 89 -1.81 -15.29 26.41
C ARG A 89 -3.29 -15.59 26.23
N ALA A 90 -3.99 -14.84 25.40
CA ALA A 90 -5.40 -15.08 25.10
C ALA A 90 -5.66 -16.49 24.55
N ILE A 91 -4.67 -17.11 23.93
CA ILE A 91 -4.75 -18.49 23.46
C ILE A 91 -4.61 -19.49 24.63
N GLY A 92 -3.73 -19.20 25.60
CA GLY A 92 -3.44 -20.10 26.72
C GLY A 92 -4.44 -20.02 27.89
N THR A 93 -5.13 -18.89 28.07
CA THR A 93 -6.07 -18.70 29.18
C THR A 93 -7.52 -18.72 28.69
N GLN A 94 -8.24 -19.82 28.96
CA GLN A 94 -9.71 -19.93 28.80
C GLN A 94 -10.50 -19.08 29.83
N ASP A 95 -9.82 -18.39 30.74
CA ASP A 95 -10.43 -17.57 31.79
C ASP A 95 -10.37 -16.06 31.45
N PRO A 96 -11.49 -15.42 31.06
CA PRO A 96 -11.53 -14.01 30.66
C PRO A 96 -11.31 -12.99 31.80
N ASN A 97 -11.24 -13.43 33.06
CA ASN A 97 -11.13 -12.56 34.24
C ASN A 97 -9.70 -12.35 34.77
N LYS A 98 -8.68 -12.89 34.09
CA LYS A 98 -7.25 -12.60 34.34
C LYS A 98 -6.54 -12.08 33.07
N LEU A 99 -7.27 -11.35 32.23
CA LEU A 99 -6.66 -10.51 31.20
C LEU A 99 -6.04 -9.30 31.90
N ASP A 100 -4.87 -9.52 32.50
CA ASP A 100 -4.04 -8.45 33.02
C ASP A 100 -3.63 -7.57 31.84
N TYR A 101 -4.38 -6.48 31.61
CA TYR A 101 -3.97 -5.35 30.77
C TYR A 101 -2.71 -4.63 31.31
N SER A 102 -2.12 -5.14 32.40
CA SER A 102 -0.93 -4.62 33.07
C SER A 102 0.39 -5.18 32.53
N ILE A 103 0.40 -5.85 31.37
CA ILE A 103 1.65 -6.35 30.76
C ILE A 103 2.45 -5.15 30.27
N MET A 104 3.24 -4.58 31.19
CA MET A 104 4.15 -3.50 30.95
C MET A 104 5.45 -4.08 30.40
N CYS A 105 5.42 -4.52 29.14
CA CYS A 105 6.63 -4.85 28.41
C CYS A 105 7.33 -3.55 28.01
N HIS A 106 8.30 -3.12 28.81
CA HIS A 106 9.10 -1.93 28.55
C HIS A 106 10.39 -2.23 27.79
N ASN A 107 10.89 -3.47 27.86
CA ASN A 107 12.22 -3.84 27.38
C ASN A 107 12.18 -5.19 26.64
N PHE A 108 13.08 -5.35 25.66
CA PHE A 108 13.28 -6.57 24.89
C PHE A 108 13.58 -7.79 25.77
N THR A 109 14.41 -7.63 26.81
CA THR A 109 14.73 -8.73 27.73
C THR A 109 13.49 -9.21 28.49
N LEU A 110 12.66 -8.28 28.97
CA LEU A 110 11.42 -8.60 29.67
C LEU A 110 10.42 -9.28 28.74
N PHE A 111 10.37 -8.85 27.48
CA PHE A 111 9.55 -9.51 26.47
C PHE A 111 9.96 -10.96 26.27
N VAL A 112 11.26 -11.26 26.12
CA VAL A 112 11.74 -12.63 25.92
C VAL A 112 11.49 -13.51 27.15
N THR A 113 11.69 -13.00 28.37
CA THR A 113 11.38 -13.77 29.58
C THR A 113 9.88 -14.08 29.68
N GLN A 114 9.03 -13.07 29.43
CA GLN A 114 7.58 -13.25 29.47
C GLN A 114 7.09 -14.16 28.35
N LEU A 115 7.71 -14.12 27.17
CA LEU A 115 7.40 -15.00 26.05
C LEU A 115 7.73 -16.45 26.41
N ASN A 116 8.90 -16.70 27.03
CA ASN A 116 9.27 -18.03 27.51
C ASN A 116 8.30 -18.56 28.59
N ASP A 117 7.83 -17.71 29.50
CA ASP A 117 6.86 -18.09 30.53
C ASP A 117 5.49 -18.44 29.91
N VAL A 118 5.03 -17.64 28.95
CA VAL A 118 3.79 -17.87 28.20
C VAL A 118 3.89 -19.15 27.38
N LEU A 119 5.02 -19.39 26.72
CA LEU A 119 5.28 -20.62 25.97
C LEU A 119 5.27 -21.87 26.84
N LYS A 120 5.90 -21.80 28.02
CA LYS A 120 5.86 -22.87 29.01
C LYS A 120 4.43 -23.18 29.45
N ALA A 121 3.60 -22.14 29.61
CA ALA A 121 2.21 -22.29 30.03
C ALA A 121 1.32 -22.87 28.92
N LEU A 122 1.54 -22.47 27.65
CA LEU A 122 0.74 -23.01 26.54
C LEU A 122 1.09 -24.45 26.18
N ALA A 123 2.34 -24.91 26.43
CA ALA A 123 2.81 -26.26 26.13
C ALA A 123 2.31 -26.78 24.76
N LEU A 124 2.37 -25.91 23.74
CA LEU A 124 1.80 -26.15 22.41
C LEU A 124 2.29 -27.48 21.86
N GLU A 125 1.42 -28.35 21.35
CA GLU A 125 1.81 -29.60 20.68
C GLU A 125 2.25 -29.37 19.22
N GLU A 126 1.72 -28.30 18.60
CA GLU A 126 1.99 -27.90 17.21
C GLU A 126 2.77 -26.58 17.14
N ALA A 127 3.34 -26.27 15.98
CA ALA A 127 3.92 -24.95 15.72
C ALA A 127 2.84 -23.85 15.68
N HIS A 128 3.13 -22.72 16.32
CA HIS A 128 2.30 -21.53 16.36
C HIS A 128 2.92 -20.39 15.54
N PHE A 129 2.14 -19.84 14.62
CA PHE A 129 2.61 -18.78 13.73
C PHE A 129 2.14 -17.41 14.21
N VAL A 130 3.08 -16.52 14.51
CA VAL A 130 2.77 -15.12 14.81
C VAL A 130 2.96 -14.31 13.52
N VAL A 131 1.84 -13.90 12.92
CA VAL A 131 1.84 -13.11 11.69
C VAL A 131 1.76 -11.63 12.04
N LEU A 132 2.77 -10.88 11.61
CA LEU A 132 2.86 -9.44 11.75
C LEU A 132 2.64 -8.80 10.37
N ASP A 133 1.46 -8.22 10.18
CA ASP A 133 1.06 -7.59 8.92
C ASP A 133 1.52 -6.13 8.88
N ARG A 134 2.12 -5.72 7.75
CA ARG A 134 2.60 -4.36 7.46
C ARG A 134 3.59 -3.80 8.48
N ILE A 135 4.71 -4.49 8.70
CA ILE A 135 5.75 -4.05 9.66
C ILE A 135 6.38 -2.70 9.26
N ASP A 136 6.38 -2.34 7.97
CA ASP A 136 6.99 -1.08 7.51
C ASP A 136 6.19 0.16 7.93
N GLU A 137 4.91 0.01 8.26
CA GLU A 137 4.04 1.11 8.71
C GLU A 137 4.26 1.45 10.19
N LEU A 138 5.18 0.76 10.87
CA LEU A 138 5.56 1.09 12.22
C LEU A 138 6.19 2.49 12.27
N GLY A 139 5.72 3.34 13.18
CA GLY A 139 6.22 4.72 13.33
C GLY A 139 7.67 4.83 13.82
N GLU A 140 8.27 3.72 14.28
CA GLU A 140 9.62 3.63 14.82
C GLU A 140 10.54 2.77 13.92
N PRO A 141 11.88 2.93 14.02
CA PRO A 141 12.82 2.14 13.23
C PRO A 141 12.70 0.64 13.56
N TYR A 142 12.13 -0.11 12.62
CA TYR A 142 11.91 -1.56 12.73
C TYR A 142 13.21 -2.38 12.75
N GLU A 143 14.38 -1.79 12.46
CA GLU A 143 15.67 -2.49 12.49
C GLU A 143 15.95 -3.18 13.83
N SER A 144 15.62 -2.49 14.92
CA SER A 144 15.75 -3.04 16.28
C SER A 144 14.86 -4.26 16.51
N PHE A 145 13.68 -4.28 15.88
CA PHE A 145 12.77 -5.42 15.90
C PHE A 145 13.29 -6.59 15.06
N TYR A 146 13.83 -6.33 13.87
CA TYR A 146 14.46 -7.39 13.07
C TYR A 146 15.61 -8.06 13.82
N GLN A 147 16.47 -7.28 14.49
CA GLN A 147 17.54 -7.83 15.33
C GLN A 147 17.00 -8.67 16.50
N LEU A 148 15.92 -8.20 17.13
CA LEU A 148 15.23 -8.98 18.16
C LEU A 148 14.75 -10.31 17.60
N VAL A 149 14.06 -10.31 16.46
CA VAL A 149 13.49 -11.52 15.85
C VAL A 149 14.56 -12.50 15.37
N ILE A 150 15.70 -12.02 14.88
CA ILE A 150 16.86 -12.88 14.55
C ILE A 150 17.34 -13.60 15.82
N ASN A 151 17.55 -12.84 16.91
CA ASN A 151 18.10 -13.38 18.15
C ASN A 151 17.05 -14.15 18.97
N ILE A 152 15.75 -13.95 18.72
CA ILE A 152 14.69 -14.59 19.51
C ILE A 152 14.75 -16.10 19.40
N GLY A 153 15.17 -16.61 18.25
CA GLY A 153 15.38 -18.04 18.03
C GLY A 153 16.38 -18.65 19.00
N GLU A 154 17.46 -17.94 19.33
CA GLU A 154 18.49 -18.40 20.26
C GLU A 154 18.10 -18.18 21.73
N MET A 155 17.29 -17.15 22.00
CA MET A 155 16.89 -16.81 23.37
C MET A 155 15.66 -17.58 23.87
N LEU A 156 14.90 -18.18 22.95
CA LEU A 156 13.76 -19.02 23.28
C LEU A 156 14.23 -20.41 23.73
N ARG A 157 13.68 -20.87 24.87
CA ARG A 157 13.99 -22.20 25.41
C ARG A 157 13.01 -23.28 24.96
N TYR A 158 11.92 -22.87 24.32
CA TYR A 158 10.85 -23.75 23.88
C TYR A 158 10.62 -23.55 22.39
N ASP A 159 10.71 -24.64 21.65
CA ASP A 159 10.46 -24.66 20.21
C ASP A 159 8.97 -24.68 19.92
N GLY A 160 8.57 -23.94 18.90
CA GLY A 160 7.18 -23.94 18.43
C GLY A 160 6.58 -22.57 18.13
N ILE A 161 7.35 -21.47 18.11
CA ILE A 161 6.89 -20.20 17.53
C ILE A 161 7.70 -19.87 16.30
N THR A 162 7.00 -19.53 15.23
CA THR A 162 7.59 -18.93 14.02
C THR A 162 6.96 -17.56 13.78
N PHE A 163 7.81 -16.54 13.61
CA PHE A 163 7.37 -15.20 13.24
C PHE A 163 7.27 -15.05 11.73
N ILE A 164 6.09 -14.69 11.20
CA ILE A 164 5.91 -14.36 9.79
C ILE A 164 5.78 -12.85 9.67
N LEU A 165 6.76 -12.24 9.02
CA LEU A 165 6.91 -10.80 8.89
C LEU A 165 6.45 -10.37 7.50
N ILE A 166 5.37 -9.58 7.40
CA ILE A 166 4.90 -9.07 6.11
C ILE A 166 5.35 -7.62 5.97
N SER A 167 6.18 -7.37 4.96
CA SER A 167 6.68 -6.05 4.59
C SER A 167 6.13 -5.69 3.21
N SER A 168 5.44 -4.54 3.10
CA SER A 168 4.86 -3.96 1.88
C SER A 168 5.80 -2.95 1.19
N GLY A 169 6.87 -2.53 1.86
CA GLY A 169 7.88 -1.65 1.29
C GLY A 169 8.79 -2.33 0.26
N SER A 170 9.50 -1.52 -0.53
CA SER A 170 10.69 -2.01 -1.22
C SER A 170 11.67 -2.54 -0.19
N GLU A 171 12.28 -3.71 -0.45
CA GLU A 171 13.19 -4.39 0.47
C GLU A 171 14.06 -3.39 1.24
N PRO A 172 13.81 -3.24 2.56
CA PRO A 172 14.59 -2.30 3.33
C PRO A 172 16.02 -2.82 3.41
N ARG A 173 17.01 -1.93 3.41
CA ARG A 173 18.43 -2.33 3.49
C ARG A 173 18.73 -3.25 4.68
N SER A 174 17.93 -3.16 5.75
CA SER A 174 17.98 -4.01 6.93
C SER A 174 17.47 -5.44 6.71
N SER A 175 16.65 -5.70 5.69
CA SER A 175 16.25 -7.06 5.29
C SER A 175 17.40 -7.85 4.68
N VAL A 176 18.34 -7.16 3.99
CA VAL A 176 19.50 -7.76 3.32
C VAL A 176 20.46 -8.44 4.31
N THR A 177 20.48 -7.99 5.57
CA THR A 177 21.36 -8.53 6.62
C THR A 177 20.71 -9.61 7.50
N THR A 178 19.46 -10.00 7.20
CA THR A 178 18.74 -10.98 8.02
C THR A 178 19.11 -12.41 7.61
N THR A 179 19.15 -13.33 8.58
CA THR A 179 19.57 -14.73 8.40
C THR A 179 18.43 -15.67 8.02
N PHE A 180 17.19 -15.19 8.05
CA PHE A 180 15.99 -16.00 7.86
C PHE A 180 15.44 -15.89 6.42
N PRO A 181 14.68 -16.89 5.93
CA PRO A 181 14.27 -16.95 4.53
C PRO A 181 13.32 -15.81 4.13
N HIS A 182 13.58 -15.24 2.95
CA HIS A 182 12.73 -14.23 2.31
C HIS A 182 11.93 -14.83 1.16
N ILE A 183 10.63 -14.63 1.17
CA ILE A 183 9.74 -14.97 0.07
C ILE A 183 9.30 -13.67 -0.59
N TYR A 184 9.84 -13.42 -1.78
CA TYR A 184 9.51 -12.25 -2.56
C TYR A 184 8.21 -12.46 -3.36
N PHE A 185 7.28 -11.53 -3.22
CA PHE A 185 6.07 -11.44 -4.03
C PHE A 185 6.26 -10.39 -5.12
N PRO A 186 6.53 -10.80 -6.38
CA PRO A 186 6.69 -9.88 -7.50
C PRO A 186 5.40 -9.08 -7.75
N PRO A 187 5.49 -7.86 -8.28
CA PRO A 187 4.32 -7.13 -8.75
C PRO A 187 3.62 -7.90 -9.87
N TYR A 188 2.30 -7.75 -9.95
CA TYR A 188 1.51 -8.44 -10.97
C TYR A 188 1.81 -7.91 -12.36
N SER A 189 1.93 -8.82 -13.32
CA SER A 189 2.03 -8.43 -14.72
C SER A 189 0.68 -7.94 -15.26
N LYS A 190 0.69 -7.23 -16.39
CA LYS A 190 -0.52 -6.77 -17.08
C LYS A 190 -1.49 -7.93 -17.41
N ALA A 191 -0.94 -9.09 -17.79
CA ALA A 191 -1.75 -10.26 -18.12
C ALA A 191 -2.35 -10.90 -16.86
N GLU A 192 -1.62 -10.89 -15.75
CA GLU A 192 -2.08 -11.44 -14.47
C GLU A 192 -3.14 -10.55 -13.83
N SER A 193 -2.96 -9.23 -13.84
CA SER A 193 -3.98 -8.29 -13.36
C SER A 193 -5.28 -8.43 -14.15
N LEU A 194 -5.17 -8.69 -15.46
CA LEU A 194 -6.30 -8.99 -16.33
C LEU A 194 -7.00 -10.29 -15.95
N ALA A 195 -6.25 -11.37 -15.70
CA ALA A 195 -6.83 -12.61 -15.22
C ALA A 195 -7.56 -12.44 -13.87
N ILE A 196 -6.98 -11.66 -12.96
CA ILE A 196 -7.55 -11.36 -11.63
C ILE A 196 -8.81 -10.51 -11.70
N LEU A 197 -8.91 -9.58 -12.66
CA LEU A 197 -10.13 -8.80 -12.87
C LEU A 197 -11.23 -9.65 -13.54
N ARG A 198 -10.86 -10.54 -14.47
CA ARG A 198 -11.81 -11.44 -15.12
C ARG A 198 -12.37 -12.50 -14.19
N SER A 199 -11.62 -12.92 -13.17
CA SER A 199 -12.09 -13.90 -12.19
C SER A 199 -13.10 -13.32 -11.20
N GLN A 200 -13.34 -12.01 -11.20
CA GLN A 200 -14.41 -11.43 -10.39
C GLN A 200 -15.78 -11.90 -10.88
N THR A 201 -16.55 -12.47 -9.95
CA THR A 201 -17.81 -13.16 -10.22
C THR A 201 -18.89 -12.22 -10.79
N PRO A 202 -19.66 -12.67 -11.80
CA PRO A 202 -20.73 -11.88 -12.42
C PRO A 202 -21.89 -11.49 -11.49
N GLY A 203 -22.06 -12.16 -10.34
CA GLY A 203 -23.04 -11.74 -9.32
C GLY A 203 -22.72 -10.37 -8.69
N SER A 204 -21.43 -10.04 -8.54
CA SER A 204 -21.01 -8.70 -8.09
C SER A 204 -21.26 -7.63 -9.17
N ILE A 205 -21.23 -8.05 -10.43
CA ILE A 205 -21.40 -7.19 -11.61
C ILE A 205 -22.89 -6.83 -11.77
N GLN A 206 -23.79 -7.79 -11.55
CA GLN A 206 -25.23 -7.56 -11.52
C GLN A 206 -25.66 -6.68 -10.34
N SER A 207 -25.04 -6.81 -9.16
CA SER A 207 -25.34 -5.90 -8.03
C SER A 207 -24.84 -4.47 -8.22
N MET A 208 -23.90 -4.24 -9.14
CA MET A 208 -23.32 -2.92 -9.44
C MET A 208 -24.09 -2.17 -10.52
N LEU A 209 -24.76 -2.90 -11.42
CA LEU A 209 -25.81 -2.31 -12.24
C LEU A 209 -27.06 -2.23 -11.36
N GLY A 210 -27.43 -1.02 -10.91
CA GLY A 210 -28.73 -0.82 -10.28
C GLY A 210 -29.90 -1.37 -11.12
N PRO A 211 -31.11 -1.46 -10.54
CA PRO A 211 -32.26 -2.08 -11.22
C PRO A 211 -32.55 -1.32 -12.52
N THR A 212 -32.32 -1.97 -13.66
CA THR A 212 -32.55 -1.38 -14.98
C THR A 212 -33.22 -2.39 -15.92
N ASP A 213 -34.10 -1.87 -16.79
CA ASP A 213 -35.19 -2.56 -17.50
C ASP A 213 -34.80 -3.63 -18.54
N ARG A 214 -33.54 -4.06 -18.60
CA ARG A 214 -33.07 -5.12 -19.49
C ARG A 214 -32.15 -6.09 -18.75
N GLU A 215 -32.66 -7.27 -18.45
CA GLU A 215 -31.86 -8.41 -18.01
C GLU A 215 -30.94 -8.84 -19.15
N LEU A 216 -29.67 -8.44 -19.07
CA LEU A 216 -28.63 -8.96 -19.95
C LEU A 216 -28.33 -10.41 -19.55
N SER A 217 -28.29 -11.32 -20.52
CA SER A 217 -27.90 -12.71 -20.27
C SER A 217 -26.49 -12.82 -19.67
N ASP A 218 -26.28 -13.78 -18.77
CA ASP A 218 -25.00 -13.97 -18.05
C ASP A 218 -23.79 -14.10 -19.00
N VAL A 219 -24.00 -14.66 -20.19
CA VAL A 219 -22.98 -14.81 -21.24
C VAL A 219 -22.58 -13.44 -21.81
N GLN A 220 -23.56 -12.56 -22.05
CA GLN A 220 -23.32 -11.21 -22.56
C GLN A 220 -22.61 -10.35 -21.52
N LEU A 221 -23.03 -10.43 -20.25
CA LEU A 221 -22.37 -9.74 -19.15
C LEU A 221 -20.91 -10.17 -19.00
N THR A 222 -20.64 -11.47 -19.08
CA THR A 222 -19.27 -12.00 -19.00
C THR A 222 -18.42 -11.50 -20.16
N SER A 223 -18.96 -11.47 -21.38
CA SER A 223 -18.25 -10.96 -22.55
C SER A 223 -17.97 -9.45 -22.45
N LEU A 224 -18.96 -8.65 -22.01
CA LEU A 224 -18.84 -7.21 -21.81
C LEU A 224 -17.78 -6.91 -20.74
N TRP A 225 -17.83 -7.63 -19.62
CA TRP A 225 -16.84 -7.51 -18.54
C TRP A 225 -15.44 -7.86 -19.03
N SER A 226 -15.28 -8.97 -19.76
CA SER A 226 -13.97 -9.40 -20.26
C SER A 226 -13.31 -8.39 -21.21
N SER A 227 -14.14 -7.68 -21.98
CA SER A 227 -13.76 -6.63 -22.92
C SER A 227 -13.50 -5.30 -22.20
N TYR A 228 -14.31 -4.98 -21.19
CA TYR A 228 -14.14 -3.81 -20.33
C TYR A 228 -12.85 -3.90 -19.50
N CYS A 229 -12.55 -5.05 -18.90
CA CYS A 229 -11.31 -5.27 -18.17
C CYS A 229 -10.08 -5.06 -19.07
N GLN A 230 -10.14 -5.47 -20.34
CA GLN A 230 -9.06 -5.18 -21.30
C GLN A 230 -8.86 -3.68 -21.48
N VAL A 231 -9.93 -2.94 -21.75
CA VAL A 231 -9.88 -1.48 -21.94
C VAL A 231 -9.30 -0.78 -20.72
N ILE A 232 -9.81 -1.12 -19.53
CA ILE A 232 -9.38 -0.49 -18.29
C ILE A 232 -7.91 -0.75 -18.01
N ILE A 233 -7.44 -1.97 -18.21
CA ILE A 233 -6.04 -2.28 -17.96
C ILE A 233 -5.16 -1.57 -18.98
N ASP A 234 -5.58 -1.48 -20.24
CA ASP A 234 -4.82 -0.74 -21.25
C ASP A 234 -4.73 0.75 -20.94
N THR A 235 -5.78 1.37 -20.38
CA THR A 235 -5.79 2.81 -20.06
C THR A 235 -5.15 3.12 -18.70
N TYR A 236 -5.41 2.32 -17.67
CA TYR A 236 -5.10 2.64 -16.28
C TYR A 236 -3.87 1.92 -15.73
N PHE A 237 -3.39 0.83 -16.33
CA PHE A 237 -2.16 0.16 -15.90
C PHE A 237 -0.91 1.05 -15.98
N PRO A 238 -0.73 1.92 -17.01
CA PRO A 238 0.38 2.87 -17.02
C PRO A 238 0.31 3.92 -15.90
N LEU A 239 -0.89 4.20 -15.37
CA LEU A 239 -1.13 5.26 -14.39
C LEU A 239 -1.04 4.76 -12.95
N TYR A 240 -1.76 3.68 -12.61
CA TYR A 240 -1.76 3.11 -11.26
C TYR A 240 -0.63 2.10 -11.02
N GLY A 241 0.04 1.64 -12.09
CA GLY A 241 1.01 0.56 -12.00
C GLY A 241 0.36 -0.76 -11.54
N PRO A 242 1.08 -1.60 -10.78
CA PRO A 242 0.64 -2.94 -10.40
C PRO A 242 -0.36 -2.99 -9.22
N ASP A 243 -0.94 -1.86 -8.81
CA ASP A 243 -1.91 -1.83 -7.70
C ASP A 243 -3.29 -2.36 -8.11
N ILE A 244 -3.51 -3.64 -7.81
CA ILE A 244 -4.77 -4.32 -8.11
C ILE A 244 -5.96 -3.78 -7.30
N GLN A 245 -5.75 -3.29 -6.08
CA GLN A 245 -6.87 -2.85 -5.25
C GLN A 245 -7.48 -1.56 -5.81
N GLN A 246 -6.63 -0.62 -6.19
CA GLN A 246 -7.08 0.61 -6.84
C GLN A 246 -7.70 0.32 -8.20
N LEU A 247 -7.08 -0.56 -9.00
CA LEU A 247 -7.64 -0.99 -10.29
C LEU A 247 -9.03 -1.64 -10.14
N LYS A 248 -9.24 -2.44 -9.09
CA LYS A 248 -10.56 -3.02 -8.77
C LYS A 248 -11.56 -1.96 -8.35
N ALA A 249 -11.15 -0.99 -7.53
CA ALA A 249 -12.03 0.10 -7.09
C ALA A 249 -12.46 0.98 -8.27
N THR A 250 -11.53 1.40 -9.11
CA THR A 250 -11.81 2.22 -10.30
C THR A 250 -12.63 1.46 -11.34
N ALA A 251 -12.35 0.17 -11.54
CA ALA A 251 -13.18 -0.66 -12.39
C ALA A 251 -14.62 -0.79 -11.88
N ARG A 252 -14.86 -0.78 -10.57
CA ARG A 252 -16.22 -0.80 -10.02
C ARG A 252 -16.95 0.52 -10.19
N GLU A 253 -16.25 1.64 -10.04
CA GLU A 253 -16.83 2.98 -10.18
C GLU A 253 -17.12 3.34 -11.65
N ALA A 254 -16.22 2.97 -12.56
CA ALA A 254 -16.36 3.30 -13.98
C ALA A 254 -17.32 2.35 -14.73
N PHE A 255 -17.65 1.18 -14.16
CA PHE A 255 -18.41 0.16 -14.86
C PHE A 255 -19.89 0.52 -15.12
N PRO A 256 -20.64 1.09 -14.15
CA PRO A 256 -22.01 1.54 -14.39
C PRO A 256 -22.11 2.55 -15.55
N THR A 257 -21.22 3.54 -15.57
CA THR A 257 -21.16 4.57 -16.63
C THR A 257 -20.76 3.96 -17.98
N TYR A 258 -19.86 2.97 -17.97
CA TYR A 258 -19.49 2.25 -19.19
C TYR A 258 -20.63 1.39 -19.75
N ALA A 259 -21.46 0.80 -18.88
CA ALA A 259 -22.57 -0.09 -19.23
C ALA A 259 -23.84 0.64 -19.68
N GLN A 260 -24.07 1.88 -19.25
CA GLN A 260 -25.22 2.71 -19.67
C GLN A 260 -25.49 2.72 -21.19
N PRO A 261 -24.52 3.00 -22.08
CA PRO A 261 -24.77 3.03 -23.53
C PRO A 261 -25.16 1.65 -24.11
N VAL A 262 -24.76 0.56 -23.45
CA VAL A 262 -25.16 -0.82 -23.81
C VAL A 262 -26.59 -1.09 -23.36
N LEU A 263 -26.96 -0.67 -22.15
CA LEU A 263 -28.32 -0.83 -21.60
C LEU A 263 -29.36 -0.04 -22.41
N HIS A 264 -29.03 1.19 -22.79
CA HIS A 264 -29.88 2.04 -23.64
C HIS A 264 -30.01 1.53 -25.09
N GLY A 265 -29.26 0.49 -25.48
CA GLY A 265 -29.33 -0.11 -26.81
C GLY A 265 -28.79 0.77 -27.94
N VAL A 266 -28.01 1.81 -27.60
CA VAL A 266 -27.33 2.69 -28.58
C VAL A 266 -26.23 1.90 -29.31
N VAL A 267 -25.65 0.91 -28.64
CA VAL A 267 -24.78 -0.09 -29.24
C VAL A 267 -25.51 -1.42 -29.27
N GLY A 268 -25.65 -1.97 -30.49
CA GLY A 268 -26.20 -3.30 -30.69
C GLY A 268 -25.44 -4.32 -29.86
N ILE A 269 -26.20 -5.12 -29.12
CA ILE A 269 -25.75 -6.28 -28.35
C ILE A 269 -24.76 -7.06 -29.21
N LEU A 270 -23.63 -7.48 -28.64
CA LEU A 270 -22.72 -8.41 -29.29
C LEU A 270 -23.43 -9.77 -29.45
N PRO A 271 -23.72 -10.22 -30.69
CA PRO A 271 -23.52 -11.63 -30.96
C PRO A 271 -22.42 -11.79 -31.99
N SER A 272 -21.46 -12.64 -31.63
CA SER A 272 -20.98 -13.73 -32.50
C SER A 272 -20.96 -13.42 -34.00
N ASN A 273 -19.91 -12.72 -34.45
CA ASN A 273 -18.94 -13.21 -35.44
C ASN A 273 -18.38 -12.20 -36.44
N ARG A 274 -18.92 -10.98 -36.61
CA ARG A 274 -18.24 -9.96 -37.47
C ARG A 274 -18.34 -8.51 -36.99
N ASP A 275 -19.39 -8.14 -36.26
CA ASP A 275 -19.62 -6.75 -35.83
C ASP A 275 -19.15 -6.44 -34.40
N SER A 276 -18.57 -7.42 -33.70
CA SER A 276 -18.06 -7.30 -32.33
C SER A 276 -16.99 -6.22 -32.19
N GLN A 277 -16.08 -6.11 -33.17
CA GLN A 277 -15.05 -5.07 -33.19
C GLN A 277 -15.65 -3.67 -33.44
N SER A 278 -16.70 -3.57 -34.28
CA SER A 278 -17.34 -2.27 -34.54
C SER A 278 -18.15 -1.78 -33.34
N GLY A 279 -18.82 -2.67 -32.61
CA GLY A 279 -19.54 -2.32 -31.39
C GLY A 279 -18.58 -1.89 -30.26
N PHE A 280 -17.49 -2.63 -30.08
CA PHE A 280 -16.45 -2.31 -29.10
C PHE A 280 -15.75 -0.97 -29.38
N VAL A 281 -15.37 -0.70 -30.63
CA VAL A 281 -14.74 0.57 -31.01
C VAL A 281 -15.72 1.75 -30.85
N LYS A 282 -17.02 1.54 -31.10
CA LYS A 282 -18.05 2.56 -30.85
C LYS A 282 -18.24 2.82 -29.36
N LEU A 283 -18.28 1.78 -28.52
CA LEU A 283 -18.34 1.92 -27.06
C LEU A 283 -17.10 2.62 -26.50
N TYR A 284 -15.92 2.25 -26.99
CA TYR A 284 -14.67 2.90 -26.60
C TYR A 284 -14.67 4.38 -26.98
N LYS A 285 -15.13 4.75 -28.19
CA LYS A 285 -15.22 6.16 -28.62
C LYS A 285 -16.22 6.97 -27.80
N ILE A 286 -17.37 6.40 -27.46
CA ILE A 286 -18.40 7.06 -26.64
C ILE A 286 -17.87 7.29 -25.21
N ASN A 287 -17.16 6.29 -24.67
CA ASN A 287 -16.64 6.32 -23.30
C ASN A 287 -15.22 6.87 -23.21
N GLN A 288 -14.61 7.28 -24.33
CA GLN A 288 -13.26 7.86 -24.38
C GLN A 288 -13.09 9.04 -23.41
N PRO A 289 -13.99 10.05 -23.35
CA PRO A 289 -13.82 11.16 -22.42
C PRO A 289 -13.79 10.71 -20.95
N LEU A 290 -14.54 9.66 -20.58
CA LEU A 290 -14.57 9.10 -19.23
C LEU A 290 -13.29 8.34 -18.88
N LEU A 291 -12.74 7.61 -19.86
CA LEU A 291 -11.50 6.85 -19.70
C LEU A 291 -10.25 7.75 -19.70
N THR A 292 -10.33 8.92 -20.35
CA THR A 292 -9.25 9.91 -20.36
C THR A 292 -9.36 10.95 -19.25
N SER A 293 -10.55 11.15 -18.66
CA SER A 293 -10.70 12.08 -17.55
C SER A 293 -9.98 11.55 -16.32
N GLU A 294 -8.98 12.31 -15.85
CA GLU A 294 -8.34 12.09 -14.55
C GLU A 294 -9.33 12.26 -13.38
N GLU A 295 -10.60 12.56 -13.62
CA GLU A 295 -11.62 12.78 -12.60
C GLU A 295 -11.85 11.55 -11.72
N LEU A 296 -11.77 10.33 -12.27
CA LEU A 296 -11.84 9.09 -11.48
C LEU A 296 -10.59 8.90 -10.60
N VAL A 297 -9.43 9.33 -11.09
CA VAL A 297 -8.15 9.29 -10.35
C VAL A 297 -8.16 10.35 -9.26
N ARG A 298 -8.61 11.57 -9.59
CA ARG A 298 -8.78 12.68 -8.67
C ARG A 298 -9.80 12.33 -7.59
N ASN A 299 -10.93 11.71 -7.94
CA ASN A 299 -11.92 11.29 -6.95
C ASN A 299 -11.35 10.19 -6.05
N SER A 300 -10.62 9.20 -6.57
CA SER A 300 -9.94 8.19 -5.73
C SER A 300 -8.89 8.79 -4.77
N PHE A 301 -8.11 9.77 -5.25
CA PHE A 301 -7.14 10.51 -4.43
C PHE A 301 -7.82 11.44 -3.43
N VAL A 302 -8.91 12.09 -3.82
CA VAL A 302 -9.73 12.95 -2.97
C VAL A 302 -10.48 12.15 -1.92
N SER A 303 -10.93 10.92 -2.19
CA SER A 303 -11.51 10.02 -1.17
C SER A 303 -10.47 9.57 -0.13
N TYR A 304 -9.22 9.33 -0.56
CA TYR A 304 -8.10 9.07 0.36
C TYR A 304 -7.82 10.29 1.26
N VAL A 305 -7.82 11.50 0.69
CA VAL A 305 -7.63 12.75 1.45
C VAL A 305 -8.86 13.09 2.32
N GLN A 306 -10.08 12.81 1.85
CA GLN A 306 -11.34 13.03 2.58
C GLN A 306 -11.47 12.11 3.80
N SER A 307 -10.92 10.90 3.74
CA SER A 307 -10.83 9.99 4.90
C SER A 307 -9.91 10.54 6.00
N ALA A 308 -9.01 11.48 5.66
CA ALA A 308 -8.17 12.22 6.59
C ALA A 308 -8.66 13.67 6.85
N GLY A 309 -9.76 14.09 6.24
CA GLY A 309 -10.39 15.39 6.49
C GLY A 309 -11.11 16.00 5.29
N GLY A 310 -12.42 16.18 5.41
CA GLY A 310 -13.17 17.26 4.77
C GLY A 310 -13.81 16.94 3.41
N THR A 311 -15.13 16.76 3.43
CA THR A 311 -16.05 16.77 2.28
C THR A 311 -15.78 17.90 1.28
N GLU A 312 -15.80 17.52 0.01
CA GLU A 312 -16.07 18.26 -1.24
C GLU A 312 -16.02 19.79 -1.22
N ALA A 313 -15.14 20.37 -2.04
CA ALA A 313 -15.50 21.48 -2.92
C ALA A 313 -14.48 21.59 -4.06
N THR A 314 -14.92 21.32 -5.28
CA THR A 314 -14.28 21.86 -6.48
C THR A 314 -14.20 23.38 -6.37
N GLY A 315 -12.99 23.90 -6.21
CA GLY A 315 -12.59 25.12 -6.89
C GLY A 315 -12.67 26.46 -6.15
N HIS A 316 -13.29 26.58 -4.97
CA HIS A 316 -13.22 27.83 -4.19
C HIS A 316 -12.79 27.55 -2.76
N HIS A 317 -11.51 27.79 -2.46
CA HIS A 317 -11.09 28.06 -1.10
C HIS A 317 -11.88 29.28 -0.63
N ASP A 318 -12.93 29.06 0.16
CA ASP A 318 -13.70 30.13 0.80
C ASP A 318 -12.90 30.69 1.98
N MET A 319 -11.70 31.16 1.68
CA MET A 319 -10.83 31.84 2.62
C MET A 319 -11.24 33.30 2.71
N PRO A 320 -11.13 33.92 3.90
CA PRO A 320 -11.28 35.36 4.05
C PRO A 320 -10.38 36.12 3.07
N MET A 321 -10.83 37.28 2.60
CA MET A 321 -10.12 38.08 1.58
C MET A 321 -8.65 38.35 1.94
N TYR A 322 -8.36 38.71 3.19
CA TYR A 322 -6.98 38.94 3.63
C TYR A 322 -6.12 37.69 3.59
N SER A 323 -6.68 36.51 3.90
CA SER A 323 -5.97 35.23 3.80
C SER A 323 -5.62 34.90 2.36
N LYS A 324 -6.49 35.22 1.39
CA LYS A 324 -6.18 35.09 -0.05
C LYS A 324 -5.02 36.00 -0.45
N TYR A 325 -5.03 37.26 -0.04
CA TYR A 325 -3.91 38.18 -0.30
C TYR A 325 -2.61 37.73 0.37
N LEU A 326 -2.68 37.19 1.58
CA LEU A 326 -1.52 36.68 2.30
C LEU A 326 -0.93 35.44 1.63
N LEU A 327 -1.78 34.53 1.11
CA LEU A 327 -1.35 33.38 0.32
C LEU A 327 -0.68 33.81 -0.99
N CYS A 328 -1.28 34.77 -1.71
CA CYS A 328 -0.68 35.35 -2.91
C CYS A 328 0.66 36.03 -2.61
N ALA A 329 0.77 36.76 -1.49
CA ALA A 329 2.00 37.40 -1.06
C ALA A 329 3.08 36.37 -0.68
N ALA A 330 2.71 35.30 0.02
CA ALA A 330 3.62 34.20 0.36
C ALA A 330 4.14 33.49 -0.90
N TYR A 331 3.28 33.26 -1.90
CA TYR A 331 3.69 32.71 -3.19
C TYR A 331 4.69 33.64 -3.90
N LEU A 332 4.38 34.94 -3.99
CA LEU A 332 5.27 35.92 -4.60
C LEU A 332 6.62 36.04 -3.86
N ALA A 333 6.61 35.96 -2.52
CA ALA A 333 7.83 35.98 -1.71
C ALA A 333 8.66 34.70 -1.83
N SER A 334 8.03 33.54 -2.05
CA SER A 334 8.73 32.27 -2.27
C SER A 334 9.47 32.23 -3.61
N TYR A 335 8.89 32.84 -4.65
CA TYR A 335 9.44 32.83 -6.00
C TYR A 335 10.44 33.97 -6.23
N ASN A 336 10.17 35.15 -5.67
CA ASN A 336 11.00 36.32 -5.86
C ASN A 336 12.11 36.41 -4.81
N LYS A 337 13.34 36.64 -5.28
CA LYS A 337 14.46 36.93 -4.38
C LYS A 337 14.27 38.31 -3.74
N PRO A 338 14.67 38.51 -2.47
CA PRO A 338 14.44 39.75 -1.72
C PRO A 338 15.09 40.99 -2.33
N ARG A 339 16.06 40.82 -3.25
CA ARG A 339 16.69 41.92 -4.00
C ARG A 339 15.76 42.57 -5.03
N HIS A 340 14.73 41.85 -5.48
CA HIS A 340 13.80 42.32 -6.51
C HIS A 340 12.54 42.94 -5.90
N ASP A 341 12.26 42.72 -4.61
CA ASP A 341 11.05 43.20 -3.93
C ASP A 341 10.91 44.72 -4.00
N ILE A 342 12.01 45.45 -3.79
CA ILE A 342 12.01 46.92 -3.88
C ILE A 342 11.63 47.38 -5.29
N ARG A 343 12.02 46.64 -6.34
CA ARG A 343 11.69 46.99 -7.72
C ARG A 343 10.26 46.59 -8.10
N LEU A 344 9.78 45.46 -7.59
CA LEU A 344 8.47 44.90 -7.93
C LEU A 344 7.32 45.55 -7.14
N PHE A 345 7.54 45.89 -5.87
CA PHE A 345 6.50 46.35 -4.95
C PHE A 345 6.64 47.83 -4.55
N SER A 346 7.66 48.55 -5.05
CA SER A 346 7.71 50.00 -4.84
C SER A 346 6.61 50.70 -5.65
N ARG A 347 5.78 51.48 -4.96
CA ARG A 347 4.81 52.41 -5.61
C ARG A 347 5.50 53.65 -6.20
N ILE A 348 6.76 53.86 -5.86
CA ILE A 348 7.54 55.01 -6.29
C ILE A 348 8.09 54.68 -7.67
N ARG A 349 7.51 55.27 -8.73
CA ARG A 349 8.09 55.22 -10.08
C ARG A 349 9.56 55.55 -9.95
N GLU A 350 10.41 54.62 -10.35
CA GLU A 350 11.86 54.57 -10.15
C GLU A 350 12.52 55.94 -10.44
N SER A 351 12.51 56.85 -9.45
CA SER A 351 13.08 58.18 -9.59
C SER A 351 14.57 58.02 -9.32
N ARG A 352 15.29 57.62 -10.37
CA ARG A 352 16.76 57.68 -10.53
C ARG A 352 17.55 57.34 -9.28
N ARG A 353 18.01 56.10 -9.24
CA ARG A 353 19.16 55.58 -8.48
C ARG A 353 20.14 56.68 -8.04
N ARG A 354 19.99 57.22 -6.82
CA ARG A 354 21.03 58.04 -6.19
C ARG A 354 22.13 57.10 -5.72
N ILE A 355 23.07 56.82 -6.62
CA ILE A 355 24.37 56.26 -6.27
C ILE A 355 25.00 57.25 -5.28
N ARG A 356 25.08 56.87 -4.00
CA ARG A 356 25.91 57.58 -3.02
C ARG A 356 27.36 57.46 -3.51
N LYS A 357 27.88 58.51 -4.15
CA LYS A 357 29.32 58.64 -4.40
C LYS A 357 30.00 58.70 -3.04
N SER A 358 30.69 57.62 -2.68
CA SER A 358 31.73 57.66 -1.65
C SER A 358 32.78 58.68 -2.09
N THR A 359 32.88 59.78 -1.36
CA THR A 359 33.91 60.81 -1.55
C THR A 359 35.24 60.26 -1.06
N SER A 360 35.99 59.61 -1.95
CA SER A 360 37.43 59.41 -1.78
C SER A 360 38.14 60.75 -1.97
N HIS A 361 38.48 61.41 -0.86
CA HIS A 361 39.42 62.52 -0.87
C HIS A 361 40.82 61.99 -1.23
N LYS A 362 41.29 62.31 -2.43
CA LYS A 362 42.68 62.13 -2.85
C LYS A 362 43.55 63.17 -2.14
N PHE A 363 44.36 62.75 -1.17
CA PHE A 363 45.54 63.51 -0.75
C PHE A 363 46.67 63.20 -1.74
N LYS A 364 47.11 64.23 -2.47
CA LYS A 364 48.32 64.20 -3.29
C LYS A 364 49.48 64.57 -2.38
N ASP A 365 50.46 63.68 -2.23
CA ASP A 365 51.81 64.09 -1.85
C ASP A 365 52.85 63.53 -2.81
N LYS A 366 53.80 64.42 -3.11
CA LYS A 366 54.83 64.33 -4.14
C LYS A 366 55.91 63.32 -3.75
N LYS A 367 56.33 62.48 -4.69
CA LYS A 367 57.60 61.71 -4.70
C LYS A 367 58.79 62.69 -4.86
N PRO A 368 60.05 62.39 -4.46
CA PRO A 368 60.77 61.22 -5.01
C PRO A 368 61.95 60.59 -4.20
N CYS A 369 62.52 59.53 -4.81
CA CYS A 369 63.86 58.91 -4.62
C CYS A 369 64.07 58.07 -3.34
N ALA A 370 64.11 56.74 -3.44
CA ALA A 370 65.24 55.88 -3.83
C ALA A 370 66.25 55.69 -2.67
N PHE A 371 66.38 54.46 -2.14
CA PHE A 371 67.61 53.67 -2.05
C PHE A 371 67.32 52.32 -1.35
N THR A 372 67.94 51.27 -1.91
CA THR A 372 68.25 49.91 -1.42
C THR A 372 68.58 49.84 0.07
N VAL A 373 68.36 48.74 0.82
CA VAL A 373 68.73 47.31 0.63
C VAL A 373 67.67 46.42 1.29
#